data_AF-A0A5M8RX36-F1
#
_entry.id   AF-A0A5M8RX36-F1
#
_cell.length_a   1.000
_cell.length_b   1.000
_cell.length_c   1.000
_cell.angle_alpha   90.00
_cell.angle_beta   90.00
_cell.angle_gamma   90.00
#
_symmetry.space_group_name_H-M   'P 1'
#
loop_
_entity.id
_entity.type
_entity.pdbx_description
1 polymer ?
#
loop_
_entity_poly.entity_id
_entity_poly.type
_entity_poly.pdbx_seq_one_letter_code
_entity_poly.pdbx_strand_id
1 'polypeptide(L)'
;MSDKNEMMRKRIIEWGLPECLKRSEYDLTFKFDDDWINDTKEREYHCEDGNVKFCLFDEKSKKVLFSMDFFESGSRMSSLMKTKRIKLELLYVHDASLRKKGIASYFIKKLQKYAIEEEFEQISVIANANANNFKEADKDNALSQKELEDFYKKLSAPAMPIITY
;
A
#
# COMPACT_ATOMS: atom_id res chain seq x y z
N MET A 1 14.10 -17.25 -5.97
CA MET A 1 12.97 -16.81 -5.13
C MET A 1 12.16 -18.06 -4.79
N SER A 2 11.41 -18.08 -3.68
CA SER A 2 10.50 -19.20 -3.42
C SER A 2 9.25 -19.07 -4.30
N ASP A 3 8.61 -20.19 -4.64
CA ASP A 3 7.36 -20.20 -5.43
C ASP A 3 6.29 -19.27 -4.84
N LYS A 4 6.25 -19.15 -3.51
CA LYS A 4 5.32 -18.27 -2.79
C LYS A 4 5.57 -16.79 -3.04
N ASN A 5 6.84 -16.36 -3.09
CA ASN A 5 7.18 -14.97 -3.39
C ASN A 5 6.78 -14.60 -4.83
N GLU A 6 6.95 -15.52 -5.78
CA GLU A 6 6.52 -15.32 -7.17
C GLU A 6 4.99 -15.26 -7.29
N MET A 7 4.26 -16.12 -6.57
CA MET A 7 2.81 -16.06 -6.48
C MET A 7 2.33 -14.72 -5.90
N MET A 8 2.99 -14.22 -4.85
CA MET A 8 2.67 -12.91 -4.28
C MET A 8 2.90 -11.78 -5.29
N ARG A 9 4.06 -11.76 -5.96
CA ARG A 9 4.37 -10.77 -7.01
C ARG A 9 3.30 -10.77 -8.10
N LYS A 10 2.94 -11.95 -8.62
CA LYS A 10 1.90 -12.11 -9.63
C LYS A 10 0.57 -11.54 -9.15
N ARG A 11 0.17 -11.87 -7.91
CA ARG A 11 -1.08 -11.37 -7.30
C ARG A 11 -1.11 -9.85 -7.22
N ILE A 12 -0.01 -9.20 -6.80
CA ILE A 12 0.07 -7.73 -6.74
C ILE A 12 -0.02 -7.11 -8.14
N ILE A 13 0.65 -7.69 -9.13
CA ILE A 13 0.56 -7.20 -10.53
C ILE A 13 -0.88 -7.35 -11.06
N GLU A 14 -1.54 -8.48 -10.77
CA GLU A 14 -2.94 -8.76 -11.12
C GLU A 14 -3.93 -7.84 -10.42
N TRP A 15 -3.53 -7.12 -9.36
CA TRP A 15 -4.37 -6.05 -8.83
C TRP A 15 -4.68 -5.02 -9.91
N GLY A 16 -3.72 -4.74 -10.80
CA GLY A 16 -3.87 -3.82 -11.92
C GLY A 16 -3.89 -2.36 -11.48
N LEU A 17 -4.28 -1.48 -12.41
CA LEU A 17 -4.23 -0.03 -12.21
C LEU A 17 -5.62 0.56 -11.92
N PRO A 18 -5.70 1.63 -11.09
CA PRO A 18 -6.92 2.43 -10.98
C PRO A 18 -7.22 3.16 -12.30
N GLU A 19 -8.50 3.45 -12.55
CA GLU A 19 -8.98 4.07 -13.79
C GLU A 19 -8.23 5.35 -14.18
N CYS A 20 -7.90 6.19 -13.19
CA CYS A 20 -7.18 7.45 -13.40
C CYS A 20 -5.74 7.29 -13.92
N LEU A 21 -5.18 6.07 -13.87
CA LEU A 21 -3.83 5.75 -14.35
C LEU A 21 -3.83 4.90 -15.62
N LYS A 22 -4.98 4.38 -16.07
CA LYS A 22 -5.05 3.49 -17.26
C LYS A 22 -4.56 4.12 -18.55
N ARG A 23 -4.69 5.45 -18.69
CA ARG A 23 -4.20 6.17 -19.89
C ARG A 23 -2.67 6.10 -20.06
N SER A 24 -1.95 5.81 -18.99
CA SER A 24 -0.50 5.68 -18.98
C SER A 24 -0.05 4.24 -18.70
N GLU A 25 -0.94 3.25 -18.84
CA GLU A 25 -0.67 1.86 -18.40
C GLU A 25 0.59 1.25 -19.02
N TYR A 26 0.91 1.58 -20.27
CA TYR A 26 2.09 1.08 -20.97
C TYR A 26 3.42 1.63 -20.44
N ASP A 27 3.37 2.76 -19.72
CA ASP A 27 4.54 3.40 -19.13
C ASP A 27 4.65 3.09 -17.62
N LEU A 28 3.71 2.32 -17.04
CA LEU A 28 3.65 2.07 -15.60
C LEU A 28 4.06 0.63 -15.25
N THR A 29 5.11 0.52 -14.45
CA THR A 29 5.64 -0.75 -13.95
C THR A 29 5.39 -0.91 -12.45
N PHE A 30 4.90 -2.07 -12.03
CA PHE A 30 4.97 -2.47 -10.62
C PHE A 30 6.40 -2.88 -10.28
N LYS A 31 7.04 -2.16 -9.37
CA LYS A 31 8.39 -2.48 -8.89
C LYS A 31 8.39 -2.98 -7.46
N PHE A 32 9.31 -3.91 -7.20
CA PHE A 32 9.52 -4.61 -5.94
C PHE A 32 11.01 -4.70 -5.61
N ASP A 33 11.74 -3.67 -6.02
CA ASP A 33 13.18 -3.44 -5.88
C ASP A 33 13.45 -1.94 -6.07
N ASP A 34 14.64 -1.50 -5.68
CA ASP A 34 15.04 -0.09 -5.71
C ASP A 34 15.70 0.31 -7.04
N ASP A 35 15.81 -0.61 -8.01
CA ASP A 35 16.57 -0.35 -9.24
C ASP A 35 15.97 0.82 -10.01
N TRP A 36 16.78 1.81 -10.33
CA TRP A 36 16.37 3.03 -11.06
C TRP A 36 15.45 3.99 -10.29
N ILE A 37 15.17 3.73 -9.00
CA ILE A 37 14.38 4.62 -8.15
C ILE A 37 15.28 5.64 -7.45
N ASN A 38 15.20 6.89 -7.91
CA ASN A 38 16.04 7.98 -7.39
C ASN A 38 15.25 9.24 -6.96
N ASP A 39 13.96 9.31 -7.26
CA ASP A 39 13.13 10.51 -7.08
C ASP A 39 12.39 10.57 -5.73
N THR A 40 12.48 9.51 -4.93
CA THR A 40 11.90 9.44 -3.58
C THR A 40 12.93 8.97 -2.56
N LYS A 41 12.64 9.18 -1.27
CA LYS A 41 13.42 8.62 -0.14
C LYS A 41 12.95 7.21 0.27
N GLU A 42 11.80 6.77 -0.24
CA GLU A 42 11.29 5.42 0.01
C GLU A 42 12.19 4.37 -0.67
N ARG A 43 12.62 3.38 0.10
CA ARG A 43 13.57 2.33 -0.29
C ARG A 43 13.14 0.99 0.27
N GLU A 44 13.93 -0.05 -0.03
CA GLU A 44 13.71 -1.43 0.42
C GLU A 44 12.42 -2.00 -0.16
N TYR A 45 12.11 -1.68 -1.42
CA TYR A 45 11.01 -2.35 -2.12
C TYR A 45 11.32 -3.84 -2.25
N HIS A 46 10.32 -4.67 -1.95
CA HIS A 46 10.44 -6.13 -1.95
C HIS A 46 9.06 -6.79 -2.07
N CYS A 47 9.05 -8.08 -2.37
CA CYS A 47 7.83 -8.87 -2.38
C CYS A 47 8.14 -10.28 -1.90
N GLU A 48 7.76 -10.53 -0.65
CA GLU A 48 7.88 -11.78 0.05
C GLU A 48 6.47 -12.27 0.43
N ASP A 49 6.33 -13.57 0.67
CA ASP A 49 5.08 -14.15 1.19
C ASP A 49 4.69 -13.47 2.51
N GLY A 50 3.63 -12.67 2.47
CA GLY A 50 3.11 -11.94 3.62
C GLY A 50 3.90 -10.69 4.03
N ASN A 51 4.88 -10.23 3.25
CA ASN A 51 5.64 -9.01 3.52
C ASN A 51 5.97 -8.31 2.20
N VAL A 52 5.29 -7.20 1.92
CA VAL A 52 5.29 -6.59 0.59
C VAL A 52 5.43 -5.09 0.69
N LYS A 53 6.47 -4.57 0.05
CA LYS A 53 6.65 -3.15 -0.23
C LYS A 53 6.83 -2.96 -1.74
N PHE A 54 5.86 -2.34 -2.39
CA PHE A 54 5.90 -2.12 -3.85
C PHE A 54 5.61 -0.67 -4.22
N CYS A 55 5.94 -0.31 -5.46
CA CYS A 55 5.55 0.96 -6.04
C CYS A 55 5.04 0.86 -7.47
N LEU A 56 4.27 1.86 -7.89
CA LEU A 56 4.00 2.14 -9.31
C LEU A 56 5.04 3.15 -9.80
N PHE A 57 5.85 2.71 -10.76
CA PHE A 57 6.92 3.50 -11.36
C PHE A 57 6.54 3.90 -12.78
N ASP A 58 6.64 5.18 -13.08
CA ASP A 58 6.51 5.73 -14.43
C ASP A 58 7.86 5.67 -15.15
N GLU A 59 7.96 4.77 -16.11
CA GLU A 59 9.16 4.51 -16.90
C GLU A 59 9.58 5.69 -17.76
N LYS A 60 8.64 6.56 -18.15
CA LYS A 60 8.90 7.70 -19.02
C LYS A 60 9.43 8.88 -18.23
N SER A 61 8.78 9.20 -17.10
CA SER A 61 9.22 10.31 -16.25
C SER A 61 10.28 9.89 -15.23
N LYS A 62 10.53 8.59 -15.08
CA LYS A 62 11.42 7.97 -14.07
C LYS A 62 11.02 8.39 -12.65
N LYS A 63 9.72 8.39 -12.39
CA LYS A 63 9.14 8.80 -11.11
C LYS A 63 8.32 7.71 -10.45
N VAL A 64 8.37 7.65 -9.13
CA VAL A 64 7.44 6.85 -8.34
C VAL A 64 6.14 7.64 -8.18
N LEU A 65 5.02 7.05 -8.59
CA LEU A 65 3.69 7.67 -8.47
C LEU A 65 2.98 7.26 -7.18
N PHE A 66 3.18 6.01 -6.77
CA PHE A 66 2.51 5.40 -5.63
C PHE A 66 3.42 4.38 -4.95
N SER A 67 3.33 4.27 -3.63
CA SER A 67 3.94 3.19 -2.86
C SER A 67 3.00 2.65 -1.79
N MET A 68 3.13 1.35 -1.55
CA MET A 68 2.39 0.66 -0.51
C MET A 68 3.28 -0.36 0.17
N ASP A 69 3.21 -0.39 1.50
CA ASP A 69 3.96 -1.29 2.36
C ASP A 69 2.98 -1.94 3.33
N PHE A 70 2.88 -3.26 3.30
CA PHE A 70 2.08 -4.02 4.23
C PHE A 70 2.72 -5.37 4.54
N PHE A 71 2.46 -5.87 5.75
CA PHE A 71 2.94 -7.17 6.17
C PHE A 71 1.99 -7.86 7.13
N GLU A 72 2.04 -9.18 7.14
CA GLU A 72 1.31 -10.03 8.06
C GLU A 72 1.84 -9.83 9.49
N SER A 73 0.92 -9.62 10.42
CA SER A 73 1.23 -9.49 11.84
C SER A 73 0.35 -10.45 12.64
N GLY A 74 0.99 -11.28 13.47
CA GLY A 74 0.36 -12.40 14.15
C GLY A 74 1.25 -13.64 13.99
N SER A 75 1.70 -14.24 15.09
CA SER A 75 2.70 -15.31 15.02
C SER A 75 2.06 -16.64 14.60
N ARG A 76 2.74 -17.39 13.72
CA ARG A 76 2.52 -18.85 13.51
C ARG A 76 2.65 -19.68 14.80
N MET A 77 3.10 -19.08 15.91
CA MET A 77 3.44 -19.74 17.18
C MET A 77 2.84 -19.03 18.42
N SER A 78 1.63 -18.48 18.34
CA SER A 78 0.88 -18.10 19.56
C SER A 78 -0.57 -18.53 19.47
N SER A 79 -0.79 -19.81 19.74
CA SER A 79 -2.09 -20.49 19.75
C SER A 79 -3.06 -20.02 20.84
N LEU A 80 -2.89 -18.83 21.43
CA LEU A 80 -3.68 -18.42 22.58
C LEU A 80 -4.48 -17.12 22.40
N MET A 81 -3.96 -16.01 21.83
CA MET A 81 -4.76 -14.76 21.69
C MET A 81 -4.18 -13.74 20.69
N LYS A 82 -3.81 -14.12 19.45
CA LYS A 82 -3.40 -13.12 18.44
C LYS A 82 -4.25 -13.24 17.18
N THR A 83 -5.19 -12.31 17.05
CA THR A 83 -5.91 -11.97 15.81
C THR A 83 -4.95 -11.93 14.63
N LYS A 84 -5.20 -12.75 13.61
CA LYS A 84 -4.44 -12.75 12.36
C LYS A 84 -4.74 -11.44 11.63
N ARG A 85 -3.76 -10.55 11.47
CA ARG A 85 -3.99 -9.22 10.89
C ARG A 85 -2.93 -8.84 9.87
N ILE A 86 -3.29 -7.92 9.00
CA ILE A 86 -2.33 -7.20 8.15
C ILE A 86 -2.00 -5.88 8.82
N LYS A 87 -0.71 -5.52 8.89
CA LYS A 87 -0.28 -4.16 9.21
C LYS A 87 -0.01 -3.42 7.90
N LEU A 88 -0.72 -2.33 7.68
CA LEU A 88 -0.44 -1.36 6.62
C LEU A 88 0.52 -0.32 7.17
N GLU A 89 1.76 -0.35 6.72
CA GLU A 89 2.83 0.56 7.18
C GLU A 89 2.89 1.83 6.33
N LEU A 90 2.68 1.71 5.01
CA LEU A 90 2.76 2.82 4.07
C LEU A 90 1.62 2.75 3.05
N LEU A 91 1.01 3.91 2.81
CA LEU A 91 0.11 4.15 1.68
C LEU A 91 0.33 5.56 1.17
N TYR A 92 1.12 5.72 0.11
CA TYR A 92 1.61 7.02 -0.30
C TYR A 92 1.43 7.26 -1.80
N VAL A 93 0.72 8.33 -2.13
CA VAL A 93 0.64 8.90 -3.49
C VAL A 93 1.63 10.06 -3.55
N HIS A 94 2.77 9.83 -4.21
CA HIS A 94 3.91 10.75 -4.22
C HIS A 94 3.55 12.06 -4.92
N ASP A 95 3.01 11.97 -6.14
CA ASP A 95 2.61 13.11 -6.96
C ASP A 95 1.34 13.80 -6.41
N ALA A 96 1.46 15.06 -6.01
CA ALA A 96 0.37 15.89 -5.48
C ALA A 96 -0.81 16.06 -6.46
N SER A 97 -0.55 16.06 -7.77
CA SER A 97 -1.58 16.15 -8.81
C SER A 97 -2.39 14.86 -8.97
N LEU A 98 -1.89 13.74 -8.45
CA LEU A 98 -2.56 12.43 -8.47
C LEU A 98 -3.33 12.14 -7.17
N ARG A 99 -3.10 12.91 -6.12
CA ARG A 99 -3.84 12.79 -4.86
C ARG A 99 -5.33 13.10 -5.09
N LYS A 100 -6.17 12.50 -4.25
CA LYS A 100 -7.65 12.60 -4.32
C LYS A 100 -8.26 12.07 -5.64
N LYS A 101 -7.49 11.40 -6.52
CA LYS A 101 -8.00 10.72 -7.73
C LYS A 101 -8.33 9.23 -7.54
N GLY A 102 -8.42 8.77 -6.29
CA GLY A 102 -8.87 7.41 -5.95
C GLY A 102 -7.80 6.30 -5.98
N ILE A 103 -6.52 6.62 -6.22
CA ILE A 103 -5.42 5.64 -6.24
C ILE A 103 -5.30 4.92 -4.88
N ALA A 104 -5.23 5.68 -3.78
CA ALA A 104 -5.14 5.12 -2.44
C ALA A 104 -6.35 4.22 -2.10
N SER A 105 -7.57 4.68 -2.38
CA SER A 105 -8.79 3.90 -2.16
C SER A 105 -8.83 2.62 -2.98
N TYR A 106 -8.32 2.66 -4.21
CA TYR A 106 -8.23 1.47 -5.06
C TYR A 106 -7.35 0.40 -4.44
N PHE A 107 -6.13 0.75 -4.05
CA PHE A 107 -5.19 -0.22 -3.48
C PHE A 107 -5.60 -0.71 -2.09
N ILE A 108 -6.25 0.12 -1.27
CA ILE A 108 -6.85 -0.36 -0.01
C ILE A 108 -7.94 -1.40 -0.27
N LYS A 109 -8.81 -1.20 -1.26
CA LYS A 109 -9.83 -2.21 -1.60
C LYS A 109 -9.21 -3.52 -2.11
N LYS A 110 -8.09 -3.45 -2.83
CA LYS A 110 -7.33 -4.63 -3.25
C LYS A 110 -6.72 -5.35 -2.05
N LEU A 111 -6.13 -4.61 -1.11
CA LEU A 111 -5.62 -5.18 0.14
C LEU A 111 -6.74 -5.82 0.97
N GLN A 112 -7.90 -5.17 1.09
CA GLN A 112 -9.05 -5.75 1.80
C GLN A 112 -9.50 -7.07 1.16
N LYS A 113 -9.57 -7.12 -0.17
CA LYS A 113 -9.92 -8.35 -0.88
C LYS A 113 -8.90 -9.47 -0.62
N TYR A 114 -7.61 -9.18 -0.74
CA TYR A 114 -6.54 -10.12 -0.40
C TYR A 114 -6.64 -10.59 1.06
N ALA A 115 -6.88 -9.66 2.00
CA ALA A 115 -7.03 -9.98 3.41
C ALA A 115 -8.19 -10.95 3.68
N ILE A 116 -9.33 -10.76 2.99
CA ILE A 116 -10.49 -11.65 3.09
C ILE A 116 -10.16 -13.02 2.50
N GLU A 117 -9.55 -13.07 1.31
CA GLU A 117 -9.19 -14.31 0.61
C GLU A 117 -8.20 -15.17 1.42
N GLU A 118 -7.33 -14.53 2.19
CA GLU A 118 -6.35 -15.18 3.05
C GLU A 118 -6.80 -15.28 4.52
N GLU A 119 -8.09 -15.08 4.81
CA GLU A 119 -8.69 -15.26 6.14
C GLU A 119 -8.04 -14.43 7.26
N PHE A 120 -7.61 -13.21 6.95
CA PHE A 120 -7.24 -12.23 7.98
C PHE A 120 -8.50 -11.68 8.66
N GLU A 121 -8.38 -11.31 9.93
CA GLU A 121 -9.47 -10.77 10.72
C GLU A 121 -9.58 -9.24 10.60
N GLN A 122 -8.47 -8.55 10.34
CA GLN A 122 -8.43 -7.10 10.26
C GLN A 122 -7.19 -6.56 9.54
N ILE A 123 -7.28 -5.29 9.12
CA ILE A 123 -6.15 -4.45 8.76
C ILE A 123 -5.91 -3.46 9.89
N SER A 124 -4.65 -3.29 10.29
CA SER A 124 -4.21 -2.28 11.26
C SER A 124 -3.36 -1.22 10.58
N VAL A 125 -3.56 0.03 10.94
CA VAL A 125 -2.80 1.18 10.42
C VAL A 125 -2.57 2.20 11.52
N ILE A 126 -1.38 2.80 11.56
CA ILE A 126 -1.13 4.00 12.35
C ILE A 126 -1.41 5.18 11.42
N ALA A 127 -2.52 5.88 11.66
CA ALA A 127 -2.87 7.02 10.82
C ALA A 127 -2.00 8.19 11.27
N ASN A 128 -0.90 8.49 10.57
CA ASN A 128 -0.01 9.58 10.93
C ASN A 128 0.39 10.43 9.71
N ALA A 129 -0.35 11.50 9.47
CA ALA A 129 -0.09 12.45 8.39
C ALA A 129 1.21 13.27 8.60
N ASN A 130 1.73 13.28 9.83
CA ASN A 130 2.91 14.04 10.26
C ASN A 130 4.11 13.13 10.57
N ALA A 131 4.09 11.88 10.08
CA ALA A 131 5.19 10.95 10.28
C ALA A 131 6.52 11.55 9.76
N ASN A 132 7.64 11.21 10.42
CA ASN A 132 8.94 11.83 10.17
C ASN A 132 9.39 11.68 8.71
N ASN A 133 9.06 10.56 8.07
CA ASN A 133 9.35 10.29 6.65
C ASN A 133 8.63 11.25 5.70
N PHE A 134 7.58 11.95 6.13
CA PHE A 134 6.86 12.94 5.34
C PHE A 134 7.19 14.40 5.68
N LYS A 135 8.23 14.68 6.48
CA LYS A 135 8.56 16.06 6.90
C LYS A 135 8.92 16.99 5.73
N GLU A 136 9.65 16.47 4.76
CA GLU A 136 10.08 17.22 3.56
C GLU A 136 9.20 16.95 2.34
N ALA A 137 8.13 16.15 2.51
CA ALA A 137 7.24 15.81 1.40
C ALA A 137 6.34 16.99 1.04
N ASP A 138 6.09 17.17 -0.26
CA ASP A 138 5.07 18.08 -0.76
C ASP A 138 3.71 17.77 -0.10
N LYS A 139 3.08 18.79 0.47
CA LYS A 139 1.80 18.70 1.20
C LYS A 139 0.60 19.10 0.35
N ASP A 140 0.80 19.53 -0.89
CA ASP A 140 -0.30 19.90 -1.78
C ASP A 140 -1.25 18.72 -1.99
N ASN A 141 -2.55 18.94 -1.76
CA ASN A 141 -3.59 17.91 -1.79
C ASN A 141 -3.37 16.69 -0.86
N ALA A 142 -2.43 16.77 0.10
CA ALA A 142 -2.33 15.77 1.16
C ALA A 142 -3.56 15.82 2.07
N LEU A 143 -3.87 14.69 2.71
CA LEU A 143 -4.87 14.66 3.76
C LEU A 143 -4.25 15.25 5.04
N SER A 144 -5.00 16.11 5.72
CA SER A 144 -4.74 16.42 7.12
C SER A 144 -4.87 15.17 7.99
N GLN A 145 -4.38 15.22 9.23
CA GLN A 145 -4.48 14.12 10.18
C GLN A 145 -5.92 13.61 10.34
N LYS A 146 -6.87 14.53 10.55
CA LYS A 146 -8.30 14.21 10.66
C LYS A 146 -8.86 13.60 9.37
N GLU A 147 -8.52 14.15 8.22
CA GLU A 147 -8.98 13.60 6.93
C GLU A 147 -8.42 12.19 6.67
N LEU A 148 -7.20 11.90 7.14
CA LEU A 148 -6.57 10.58 7.04
C LEU A 148 -7.28 9.55 7.94
N GLU A 149 -7.58 9.90 9.18
CA GLU A 149 -8.38 9.08 10.09
C GLU A 149 -9.78 8.81 9.51
N ASP A 150 -10.46 9.86 9.03
CA ASP A 150 -11.76 9.75 8.38
C ASP A 150 -11.71 8.90 7.11
N PHE A 151 -10.61 8.98 6.34
CA PHE A 151 -10.38 8.17 5.15
C PHE A 151 -10.38 6.67 5.49
N TYR A 152 -9.61 6.25 6.49
CA TYR A 152 -9.57 4.84 6.90
C TYR A 152 -10.89 4.38 7.53
N LYS A 153 -11.50 5.23 8.36
CA LYS A 153 -12.82 4.93 8.97
C LYS A 153 -13.91 4.70 7.92
N LYS A 154 -13.92 5.48 6.84
CA LYS A 154 -14.88 5.33 5.73
C LYS A 154 -14.65 4.06 4.90
N LEU A 155 -13.42 3.59 4.80
CA LEU A 155 -13.08 2.37 4.06
C LEU A 155 -13.23 1.10 4.90
N SER A 156 -13.23 1.23 6.24
CA SER A 156 -13.49 0.13 7.17
C SER A 156 -14.87 -0.46 6.94
N ALA A 157 -14.96 -1.78 6.85
CA ALA A 157 -16.20 -2.52 6.64
C ALA A 157 -16.28 -3.73 7.59
N PRO A 158 -17.48 -4.22 7.96
CA PRO A 158 -17.60 -5.37 8.86
C PRO A 158 -16.85 -6.62 8.39
N ALA A 159 -16.78 -6.86 7.07
CA ALA A 159 -16.08 -8.00 6.50
C ALA A 159 -14.55 -7.89 6.56
N MET A 160 -14.01 -6.67 6.65
CA MET A 160 -12.58 -6.42 6.80
C MET A 160 -12.36 -5.09 7.51
N PRO A 161 -12.41 -5.09 8.86
CA PRO A 161 -12.28 -3.88 9.65
C PRO A 161 -10.87 -3.30 9.50
N ILE A 162 -10.81 -1.97 9.37
CA ILE A 162 -9.57 -1.19 9.46
C ILE A 162 -9.53 -0.55 10.84
N ILE A 163 -8.53 -0.92 11.63
CA ILE A 163 -8.28 -0.39 12.97
C ILE A 163 -7.17 0.66 12.88
N THR A 164 -7.51 1.90 13.20
CA THR A 164 -6.58 3.03 13.26
C THR A 164 -6.06 3.21 14.69
N TYR A 165 -4.76 3.42 14.83
CA TYR A 165 -4.09 3.79 16.09
C TYR A 165 -3.48 5.19 16.00
#